data_AF-A0A4S2DF58-F1
#
_entry.id   AF-A0A4S2DF58-F1
#
_cell.length_a   1.000
_cell.length_b   1.000
_cell.length_c   1.000
_cell.angle_alpha   90.00
_cell.angle_beta   90.00
_cell.angle_gamma   90.00
#
_symmetry.space_group_name_H-M   'P 1'
#
loop_
_entity.id
_entity.type
_entity.pdbx_description
1 polymer ?
#
loop_
_entity_poly.entity_id
_entity_poly.type
_entity_poly.pdbx_seq_one_letter_code
_entity_poly.pdbx_strand_id
1 'polypeptide(L)'
;MEKIMLYIVGLFFIVGIIDYILGNKFKLGYGIENGIKSMGSLALSMVGILSITPIISDLLSKYVLSVFNKSLLDPSIISSSLIAVDMGGFKIAEAIGGSADIIYFSGILISSILGCTISFTIPLALGIIDEKHMDIFCNGILCGIITIPIGLFIGGILLKISLIEIVVSLLPIIIISILLIIGLYKIPSKMVIYFKRLAKGIFIIGLIGLGLQGLNSIVGISLVNNLLPLEEAITIVGKIAIFLAGSNVMLEVIKRFFSKQIITLERKLHINSDSVAALIGSLASAVIIFTDFDKLDNRGKVLCSAFSVSGAYVLGGQLAYVVAEAKEIALIYILVKLISGFLAILLALKVIKNDI
;
A
#
# COMPACT_ATOMS: atom_id res chain seq x y z
N MET A 1 2.92 19.34 11.81
CA MET A 1 2.61 19.29 10.37
C MET A 1 1.56 18.23 10.04
N GLU A 2 1.57 17.04 10.64
CA GLU A 2 0.52 16.00 10.40
C GLU A 2 -0.91 16.49 10.61
N LYS A 3 -1.16 17.30 11.65
CA LYS A 3 -2.48 17.88 11.91
C LYS A 3 -3.02 18.67 10.71
N ILE A 4 -2.15 19.36 9.96
CA ILE A 4 -2.55 20.16 8.79
C ILE A 4 -3.12 19.26 7.70
N MET A 5 -2.48 18.12 7.41
CA MET A 5 -2.98 17.17 6.42
C MET A 5 -4.34 16.60 6.84
N LEU A 6 -4.49 16.23 8.11
CA LEU A 6 -5.77 15.74 8.64
C LEU A 6 -6.87 16.79 8.53
N TYR A 7 -6.55 18.05 8.80
CA TYR A 7 -7.48 19.17 8.59
C TYR A 7 -7.85 19.37 7.12
N ILE A 8 -6.91 19.19 6.19
CA ILE A 8 -7.20 19.28 4.74
C ILE A 8 -8.16 18.17 4.32
N VAL A 9 -7.90 16.91 4.68
CA VAL A 9 -8.79 15.78 4.35
C VAL A 9 -10.15 15.97 5.01
N GLY A 10 -10.18 16.42 6.27
CA GLY A 10 -11.42 16.77 6.98
C GLY A 10 -12.21 17.88 6.31
N LEU A 11 -11.54 18.93 5.80
CA LEU A 11 -12.18 20.00 5.04
C LEU A 11 -12.85 19.46 3.76
N PHE A 12 -12.14 18.62 2.99
CA PHE A 12 -12.71 18.01 1.79
C PHE A 12 -13.84 17.04 2.10
N PHE A 13 -13.79 16.34 3.23
CA PHE A 13 -14.92 15.54 3.71
C PHE A 13 -16.16 16.42 3.94
N ILE A 14 -16.02 17.56 4.64
CA ILE A 14 -17.14 18.48 4.88
C ILE A 14 -17.66 19.08 3.56
N VAL A 15 -16.78 19.49 2.65
CA VAL A 15 -17.16 20.00 1.33
C VAL A 15 -17.96 18.95 0.53
N GLY A 16 -17.52 17.69 0.55
CA GLY A 16 -18.23 16.60 -0.12
C GLY A 16 -19.60 16.33 0.50
N ILE A 17 -19.72 16.38 1.84
CA ILE A 17 -21.01 16.23 2.53
C ILE A 17 -21.97 17.36 2.16
N ILE A 18 -21.48 18.61 2.11
CA ILE A 18 -22.28 19.77 1.72
C ILE A 18 -22.79 19.59 0.27
N ASP A 19 -21.92 19.20 -0.67
CA ASP A 19 -22.35 18.95 -2.05
C ASP A 19 -23.37 17.80 -2.13
N TYR A 20 -23.17 16.73 -1.35
CA TYR A 20 -24.12 15.60 -1.28
C TYR A 20 -25.51 16.05 -0.82
N ILE A 21 -25.59 16.86 0.25
CA ILE A 21 -26.85 17.42 0.77
C ILE A 21 -27.52 18.34 -0.25
N LEU A 22 -26.74 19.10 -1.02
CA LEU A 22 -27.24 20.03 -2.03
C LEU A 22 -27.62 19.35 -3.37
N GLY A 23 -27.68 18.02 -3.41
CA GLY A 23 -28.09 17.24 -4.58
C GLY A 23 -26.95 16.96 -5.56
N ASN A 24 -25.70 16.92 -5.10
CA ASN A 24 -24.50 16.56 -5.87
C ASN A 24 -24.27 17.41 -7.13
N LYS A 25 -24.53 18.72 -7.06
CA LYS A 25 -24.35 19.64 -8.20
C LYS A 25 -22.92 19.67 -8.71
N PHE A 26 -21.95 19.59 -7.79
CA PHE A 26 -20.53 19.56 -8.13
C PHE A 26 -19.99 18.13 -8.32
N LYS A 27 -20.82 17.09 -8.20
CA LYS A 27 -20.42 15.68 -8.29
C LYS A 27 -19.31 15.28 -7.30
N LEU A 28 -19.12 16.04 -6.22
CA LEU A 28 -18.13 15.76 -5.18
C LEU A 28 -18.68 14.77 -4.17
N GLY A 29 -19.98 14.79 -3.87
CA GLY A 29 -20.56 13.86 -2.90
C GLY A 29 -20.50 12.38 -3.34
N TYR A 30 -20.25 12.07 -4.61
CA TYR A 30 -19.87 10.69 -5.03
C TYR A 30 -18.59 10.21 -4.33
N GLY A 31 -17.64 11.10 -4.05
CA GLY A 31 -16.43 10.77 -3.30
C GLY A 31 -16.75 10.30 -1.88
N ILE A 32 -17.72 10.96 -1.23
CA ILE A 32 -18.23 10.57 0.09
C ILE A 32 -18.89 9.21 0.02
N GLU A 33 -19.85 9.05 -0.89
CA GLU A 33 -20.61 7.81 -1.03
C GLU A 33 -19.70 6.62 -1.34
N ASN A 34 -18.75 6.78 -2.25
CA ASN A 34 -17.76 5.74 -2.58
C ASN A 34 -16.85 5.40 -1.39
N GLY A 35 -16.42 6.41 -0.63
CA GLY A 35 -15.64 6.21 0.58
C GLY A 35 -16.38 5.40 1.62
N ILE A 36 -17.64 5.74 1.92
CA ILE A 36 -18.46 5.00 2.90
C ILE A 36 -18.81 3.60 2.39
N LYS A 37 -19.21 3.44 1.12
CA LYS A 37 -19.52 2.13 0.54
C LYS A 37 -18.31 1.18 0.53
N SER A 38 -17.09 1.71 0.47
CA SER A 38 -15.88 0.90 0.55
C SER A 38 -15.74 0.13 1.87
N MET A 39 -16.46 0.53 2.93
CA MET A 39 -16.46 -0.15 4.23
C MET A 39 -16.80 -1.64 4.12
N GLY A 40 -17.75 -2.03 3.26
CA GLY A 40 -18.13 -3.43 3.08
C GLY A 40 -17.00 -4.27 2.47
N SER A 41 -16.37 -3.76 1.41
CA SER A 41 -15.20 -4.41 0.79
C SER A 41 -14.01 -4.48 1.74
N LEU A 42 -13.75 -3.40 2.49
CA LEU A 42 -12.66 -3.32 3.47
C LEU A 42 -12.90 -4.29 4.63
N ALA A 43 -14.14 -4.41 5.11
CA ALA A 43 -14.48 -5.33 6.18
C ALA A 43 -14.20 -6.78 5.77
N LEU A 44 -14.59 -7.16 4.55
CA LEU A 44 -14.35 -8.50 4.01
C LEU A 44 -12.84 -8.82 3.90
N SER A 45 -12.01 -7.83 3.54
CA SER A 45 -10.58 -8.03 3.37
C SER A 45 -9.75 -7.89 4.66
N MET A 46 -10.16 -7.03 5.60
CA MET A 46 -9.33 -6.62 6.75
C MET A 46 -9.80 -7.15 8.09
N VAL A 47 -11.12 -7.21 8.37
CA VAL A 47 -11.60 -7.54 9.72
C VAL A 47 -11.07 -8.89 10.17
N GLY A 48 -11.15 -9.89 9.28
CA GLY A 48 -10.71 -11.23 9.62
C GLY A 48 -9.22 -11.35 9.90
N ILE A 49 -8.36 -10.73 9.07
CA ILE A 49 -6.91 -10.78 9.27
C ILE A 49 -6.47 -9.98 10.50
N LEU A 50 -7.10 -8.82 10.75
CA LEU A 50 -6.88 -8.05 11.97
C LEU A 50 -7.30 -8.84 13.21
N SER A 51 -8.45 -9.53 13.15
CA SER A 51 -8.97 -10.35 14.25
C SER A 51 -8.00 -11.45 14.70
N ILE A 52 -7.32 -12.10 13.74
CA ILE A 52 -6.35 -13.16 14.04
C ILE A 52 -4.91 -12.67 14.15
N THR A 53 -4.65 -11.37 14.00
CA THR A 53 -3.28 -10.85 14.05
C THR A 53 -2.56 -11.17 15.37
N PRO A 54 -3.19 -11.12 16.56
CA PRO A 54 -2.51 -11.52 17.79
C PRO A 54 -2.03 -12.98 17.74
N ILE A 55 -2.84 -13.90 17.19
CA ILE A 55 -2.47 -15.31 17.01
C ILE A 55 -1.29 -15.47 16.04
N ILE A 56 -1.33 -14.74 14.91
CA ILE A 56 -0.23 -14.74 13.93
C ILE A 56 1.05 -14.20 14.58
N SER A 57 0.91 -13.15 15.39
CA SER A 57 2.02 -12.51 16.08
C SER A 57 2.64 -13.42 17.14
N ASP A 58 1.83 -14.13 17.94
CA ASP A 58 2.32 -15.11 18.92
C ASP A 58 3.11 -16.23 18.25
N LEU A 59 2.59 -16.73 17.11
CA LEU A 59 3.25 -17.75 16.31
C LEU A 59 4.59 -17.24 15.76
N LEU A 60 4.58 -16.06 15.12
CA LEU A 60 5.77 -15.46 14.55
C LEU A 60 6.81 -15.12 15.63
N SER A 61 6.40 -14.56 16.76
CA SER A 61 7.27 -14.34 17.92
C SER A 61 7.99 -15.62 18.32
N LYS A 62 7.26 -16.73 18.49
CA LYS A 62 7.85 -18.00 18.92
C LYS A 62 8.90 -18.54 17.95
N TYR A 63 8.64 -18.50 16.64
CA TYR A 63 9.55 -19.07 15.64
C TYR A 63 10.63 -18.09 15.19
N VAL A 64 10.27 -16.83 14.90
CA VAL A 64 11.18 -15.82 14.37
C VAL A 64 12.14 -15.33 15.45
N LEU A 65 11.68 -15.06 16.69
CA LEU A 65 12.61 -14.68 17.76
C LEU A 65 13.61 -15.80 18.07
N SER A 66 13.20 -17.07 18.01
CA SER A 66 14.13 -18.20 18.22
C SER A 66 15.28 -18.23 17.20
N VAL A 67 15.07 -17.71 15.98
CA VAL A 67 16.08 -17.67 14.91
C VAL A 67 16.88 -16.37 14.96
N PHE A 68 16.23 -15.25 15.30
CA PHE A 68 16.81 -13.90 15.19
C PHE A 68 17.27 -13.27 16.52
N ASN A 69 17.05 -13.91 17.68
CA ASN A 69 17.42 -13.38 19.01
C ASN A 69 18.91 -13.03 19.19
N LYS A 70 19.80 -13.47 18.30
CA LYS A 70 21.24 -13.13 18.30
C LYS A 70 21.68 -12.29 17.11
N SER A 71 20.75 -11.91 16.24
CA SER A 71 21.03 -11.11 15.05
C SER A 71 20.93 -9.62 15.37
N LEU A 72 21.73 -8.80 14.68
CA LEU A 72 21.53 -7.35 14.63
C LEU A 72 20.26 -6.96 13.85
N LEU A 73 19.62 -7.92 13.18
CA LEU A 73 18.42 -7.71 12.40
C LEU A 73 17.16 -7.87 13.24
N ASP A 74 16.32 -6.83 13.24
CA ASP A 74 15.00 -6.89 13.85
C ASP A 74 14.06 -7.86 13.11
N PRO A 75 13.39 -8.78 13.82
CA PRO A 75 12.53 -9.80 13.22
C PRO A 75 11.34 -9.22 12.43
N SER A 76 10.86 -8.01 12.79
CA SER A 76 9.74 -7.34 12.13
C SER A 76 10.02 -6.98 10.67
N ILE A 77 11.29 -6.86 10.28
CA ILE A 77 11.69 -6.47 8.93
C ILE A 77 11.32 -7.55 7.90
N ILE A 78 11.47 -8.82 8.26
CA ILE A 78 11.18 -9.93 7.34
C ILE A 78 9.68 -10.10 7.15
N SER A 79 8.91 -10.10 8.25
CA SER A 79 7.45 -10.22 8.19
C SER A 79 6.83 -9.02 7.44
N SER A 80 7.30 -7.80 7.73
CA SER A 80 6.86 -6.58 7.05
C SER A 80 7.25 -6.54 5.58
N SER A 81 8.32 -7.24 5.16
CA SER A 81 8.68 -7.33 3.74
C SER A 81 7.69 -8.15 2.92
N LEU A 82 6.86 -8.99 3.55
CA LEU A 82 5.96 -9.92 2.86
C LEU A 82 4.48 -9.54 3.00
N ILE A 83 4.10 -8.88 4.09
CA ILE A 83 2.70 -8.58 4.42
C ILE A 83 2.48 -7.08 4.30
N ALA A 84 1.41 -6.68 3.61
CA ALA A 84 1.01 -5.28 3.48
C ALA A 84 0.58 -4.66 4.81
N VAL A 85 0.71 -3.34 4.91
CA VAL A 85 0.47 -2.56 6.14
C VAL A 85 -0.96 -2.74 6.64
N ASP A 86 -1.90 -2.73 5.71
CA ASP A 86 -3.34 -2.89 5.87
C ASP A 86 -3.80 -4.36 5.87
N MET A 87 -2.88 -5.31 5.71
CA MET A 87 -3.12 -6.75 5.88
C MET A 87 -2.58 -7.29 7.22
N GLY A 88 -2.39 -6.42 8.21
CA GLY A 88 -1.87 -6.78 9.53
C GLY A 88 -0.35 -6.65 9.67
N GLY A 89 0.37 -6.21 8.63
CA GLY A 89 1.82 -6.02 8.67
C GLY A 89 2.28 -5.10 9.81
N PHE A 90 1.56 -3.99 10.04
CA PHE A 90 1.87 -3.09 11.15
C PHE A 90 1.65 -3.73 12.52
N LYS A 91 0.51 -4.39 12.71
CA LYS A 91 0.18 -5.06 13.98
C LYS A 91 1.15 -6.19 14.32
N ILE A 92 1.63 -6.94 13.32
CA ILE A 92 2.69 -7.94 13.49
C ILE A 92 4.00 -7.27 13.89
N ALA A 93 4.37 -6.14 13.27
CA ALA A 93 5.57 -5.40 13.64
C ALA A 93 5.49 -4.85 15.07
N GLU A 94 4.34 -4.32 15.51
CA GLU A 94 4.12 -3.88 16.89
C GLU A 94 4.35 -5.00 17.91
N ALA A 95 4.00 -6.24 17.56
CA ALA A 95 4.13 -7.36 18.47
C ALA A 95 5.57 -7.92 18.57
N ILE A 96 6.39 -7.78 17.54
CA ILE A 96 7.72 -8.44 17.47
C ILE A 96 8.90 -7.48 17.33
N GLY A 97 8.66 -6.20 17.05
CA GLY A 97 9.69 -5.20 16.86
C GLY A 97 10.32 -4.72 18.18
N GLY A 98 11.62 -4.38 18.13
CA GLY A 98 12.41 -4.05 19.32
C GLY A 98 12.31 -2.59 19.79
N SER A 99 11.98 -1.65 18.90
CA SER A 99 11.85 -0.22 19.24
C SER A 99 10.74 0.45 18.43
N ALA A 100 10.18 1.56 18.94
CA ALA A 100 9.10 2.28 18.27
C ALA A 100 9.51 2.74 16.85
N ASP A 101 10.73 3.26 16.69
CA ASP A 101 11.21 3.73 15.39
C ASP A 101 11.36 2.58 14.39
N ILE A 102 11.82 1.40 14.85
CA ILE A 102 11.90 0.20 14.01
C ILE A 102 10.53 -0.36 13.68
N ILE A 103 9.57 -0.33 14.61
CA ILE A 103 8.17 -0.73 14.38
C ILE A 103 7.53 0.16 13.30
N TYR A 104 7.74 1.47 13.35
CA TYR A 104 7.28 2.37 12.29
C TYR A 104 8.02 2.15 10.98
N PHE A 105 9.33 1.93 11.04
CA PHE A 105 10.13 1.66 9.85
C PHE A 105 9.67 0.39 9.13
N SER A 106 9.56 -0.73 9.85
CA SER A 106 9.17 -2.01 9.29
C SER A 106 7.67 -2.08 9.02
N GLY A 107 6.86 -1.92 10.05
CA GLY A 107 5.42 -2.12 10.02
C GLY A 107 4.67 -1.11 9.17
N ILE A 108 5.24 0.08 8.91
CA ILE A 108 4.59 1.11 8.09
C ILE A 108 5.35 1.33 6.79
N LEU A 109 6.64 1.70 6.83
CA LEU A 109 7.35 2.04 5.59
C LEU A 109 7.67 0.81 4.75
N ILE A 110 8.32 -0.22 5.30
CA ILE A 110 8.64 -1.46 4.56
C ILE A 110 7.35 -2.15 4.13
N SER A 111 6.41 -2.30 5.06
CA SER A 111 5.14 -3.00 4.82
C SER A 111 4.26 -2.33 3.76
N SER A 112 4.22 -1.00 3.71
CA SER A 112 3.44 -0.29 2.70
C SER A 112 4.10 -0.17 1.32
N ILE A 113 5.38 -0.52 1.21
CA ILE A 113 6.14 -0.48 -0.05
C ILE A 113 6.40 -1.90 -0.53
N LEU A 114 7.30 -2.62 0.13
CA LEU A 114 7.70 -3.97 -0.30
C LEU A 114 6.61 -5.00 0.04
N GLY A 115 6.10 -4.97 1.27
CA GLY A 115 5.02 -5.89 1.70
C GLY A 115 3.79 -5.75 0.82
N CYS A 116 3.34 -4.52 0.58
CA CYS A 116 2.25 -4.21 -0.35
C CYS A 116 2.53 -4.68 -1.77
N THR A 117 3.75 -4.51 -2.27
CA THR A 117 4.10 -4.92 -3.63
C THR A 117 3.96 -6.44 -3.82
N ILE A 118 4.48 -7.22 -2.86
CA ILE A 118 4.49 -8.68 -2.92
C ILE A 118 3.10 -9.28 -2.66
N SER A 119 2.41 -8.82 -1.61
CA SER A 119 1.15 -9.41 -1.16
C SER A 119 -0.09 -8.83 -1.84
N PHE A 120 0.02 -7.67 -2.48
CA PHE A 120 -1.14 -6.99 -3.07
C PHE A 120 -0.92 -6.54 -4.52
N THR A 121 -0.01 -5.58 -4.76
CA THR A 121 0.11 -4.89 -6.05
C THR A 121 0.37 -5.85 -7.21
N ILE A 122 1.37 -6.72 -7.10
CA ILE A 122 1.67 -7.70 -8.16
C ILE A 122 0.52 -8.71 -8.32
N PRO A 123 0.08 -9.45 -7.28
CA PRO A 123 -1.04 -10.40 -7.42
C PRO A 123 -2.31 -9.79 -8.04
N LEU A 124 -2.67 -8.57 -7.62
CA LEU A 124 -3.83 -7.85 -8.12
C LEU A 124 -3.68 -7.51 -9.60
N ALA A 125 -2.55 -6.91 -9.99
CA ALA A 125 -2.28 -6.56 -11.38
C ALA A 125 -2.41 -7.77 -12.30
N LEU A 126 -1.88 -8.91 -11.88
CA LEU A 126 -1.92 -10.16 -12.63
C LEU A 126 -3.32 -10.79 -12.75
N GLY A 127 -4.26 -10.37 -11.90
CA GLY A 127 -5.67 -10.77 -11.98
C GLY A 127 -6.50 -9.89 -12.89
N ILE A 128 -6.03 -8.66 -13.18
CA ILE A 128 -6.79 -7.63 -13.91
C ILE A 128 -6.21 -7.37 -15.29
N ILE A 129 -4.89 -7.25 -15.42
CA ILE A 129 -4.22 -6.85 -16.66
C ILE A 129 -4.14 -8.05 -17.62
N ASP A 130 -4.42 -7.78 -18.89
CA ASP A 130 -4.28 -8.74 -19.98
C ASP A 130 -2.84 -9.29 -20.13
N GLU A 131 -2.74 -10.57 -20.49
CA GLU A 131 -1.45 -11.27 -20.64
C GLU A 131 -0.50 -10.58 -21.64
N LYS A 132 -1.05 -9.99 -22.72
CA LYS A 132 -0.32 -9.23 -23.75
C LYS A 132 0.45 -8.01 -23.20
N HIS A 133 0.12 -7.56 -21.99
CA HIS A 133 0.69 -6.38 -21.35
C HIS A 133 1.63 -6.71 -20.19
N MET A 134 1.82 -7.99 -19.88
CA MET A 134 2.62 -8.45 -18.73
C MET A 134 4.09 -8.06 -18.80
N ASP A 135 4.71 -8.10 -19.97
CA ASP A 135 6.13 -7.74 -20.10
C ASP A 135 6.36 -6.26 -19.79
N ILE A 136 5.49 -5.39 -20.33
CA ILE A 136 5.54 -3.93 -20.10
C ILE A 136 5.28 -3.62 -18.62
N PHE A 137 4.30 -4.29 -18.02
CA PHE A 137 4.01 -4.18 -16.60
C PHE A 137 5.22 -4.59 -15.75
N CYS A 138 5.81 -5.76 -16.02
CA CYS A 138 6.96 -6.28 -15.28
C CYS A 138 8.16 -5.34 -15.37
N ASN A 139 8.46 -4.78 -16.54
CA ASN A 139 9.53 -3.79 -16.71
C ASN A 139 9.36 -2.57 -15.80
N GLY A 140 8.13 -2.08 -15.67
CA GLY A 140 7.83 -1.00 -14.74
C GLY A 140 8.01 -1.43 -13.28
N ILE A 141 7.44 -2.57 -12.89
CA ILE A 141 7.58 -3.10 -11.52
C ILE A 141 9.06 -3.29 -11.13
N LEU A 142 9.90 -3.79 -12.05
CA LEU A 142 11.34 -3.92 -11.84
C LEU A 142 11.99 -2.57 -11.51
N CYS A 143 11.66 -1.52 -12.27
CA CYS A 143 12.14 -0.16 -11.98
C CYS A 143 11.70 0.31 -10.58
N GLY A 144 10.45 0.02 -10.19
CA GLY A 144 9.96 0.31 -8.85
C GLY A 144 10.76 -0.40 -7.77
N ILE A 145 10.95 -1.72 -7.89
CA ILE A 145 11.64 -2.56 -6.90
C ILE A 145 13.08 -2.10 -6.68
N ILE A 146 13.80 -1.73 -7.75
CA ILE A 146 15.18 -1.23 -7.66
C ILE A 146 15.28 0.01 -6.76
N THR A 147 14.25 0.85 -6.72
CA THR A 147 14.26 2.11 -5.95
C THR A 147 13.80 1.97 -4.50
N ILE A 148 13.24 0.82 -4.11
CA ILE A 148 12.74 0.57 -2.75
C ILE A 148 13.81 0.84 -1.68
N PRO A 149 15.05 0.30 -1.76
CA PRO A 149 16.04 0.52 -0.71
C PRO A 149 16.42 1.99 -0.52
N ILE A 150 16.43 2.77 -1.60
CA ILE A 150 16.76 4.21 -1.56
C ILE A 150 15.68 4.98 -0.82
N GLY A 151 14.41 4.68 -1.15
CA GLY A 151 13.26 5.25 -0.46
C GLY A 151 13.25 4.97 1.04
N LEU A 152 13.45 3.70 1.39
CA LEU A 152 13.50 3.27 2.78
C LEU A 152 14.71 3.84 3.51
N PHE A 153 15.88 3.97 2.87
CA PHE A 153 17.02 4.65 3.48
C PHE A 153 16.67 6.08 3.93
N ILE A 154 15.99 6.85 3.06
CA ILE A 154 15.51 8.20 3.39
C ILE A 154 14.48 8.14 4.54
N GLY A 155 13.58 7.15 4.51
CA GLY A 155 12.61 6.94 5.58
C GLY A 155 13.24 6.68 6.94
N GLY A 156 14.29 5.85 7.00
CA GLY A 156 15.04 5.60 8.23
C GLY A 156 15.68 6.87 8.79
N ILE A 157 16.24 7.72 7.92
CA ILE A 157 16.79 9.03 8.31
C ILE A 157 15.68 9.94 8.89
N LEU A 158 14.51 10.00 8.24
CA LEU A 158 13.39 10.80 8.70
C LEU A 158 12.83 10.32 10.06
N LEU A 159 12.90 9.01 10.31
CA LEU A 159 12.58 8.39 11.61
C LEU A 159 13.72 8.50 12.64
N LYS A 160 14.84 9.14 12.30
CA LYS A 160 16.01 9.33 13.19
C LYS A 160 16.66 8.02 13.67
N ILE A 161 16.53 6.95 12.88
CA ILE A 161 17.17 5.67 13.15
C ILE A 161 18.69 5.80 12.90
N SER A 162 19.50 5.08 13.66
CA SER A 162 20.95 5.10 13.48
C SER A 162 21.34 4.58 12.08
N LEU A 163 22.36 5.17 11.45
CA LEU A 163 22.78 4.77 10.09
C LEU A 163 23.12 3.28 9.99
N ILE A 164 23.70 2.72 11.06
CA ILE A 164 24.05 1.30 11.13
C ILE A 164 22.78 0.44 11.11
N GLU A 165 21.79 0.77 11.95
CA GLU A 165 20.51 0.05 11.98
C GLU A 165 19.76 0.15 10.65
N ILE A 166 19.79 1.31 9.98
CA ILE A 166 19.18 1.45 8.64
C ILE A 166 19.86 0.49 7.66
N VAL A 167 21.19 0.50 7.58
CA VAL A 167 21.93 -0.35 6.63
C VAL A 167 21.68 -1.83 6.91
N VAL A 168 21.74 -2.25 8.18
CA VAL A 168 21.44 -3.64 8.58
C VAL A 168 20.01 -4.02 8.20
N SER A 169 19.05 -3.11 8.40
CA SER A 169 17.63 -3.34 8.08
C SER A 169 17.37 -3.41 6.58
N LEU A 170 18.17 -2.71 5.76
CA LEU A 170 18.06 -2.75 4.31
C LEU A 170 18.66 -4.01 3.68
N LEU A 171 19.58 -4.72 4.37
CA LEU A 171 20.23 -5.92 3.81
C LEU A 171 19.22 -7.00 3.35
N PRO A 172 18.24 -7.43 4.17
CA PRO A 172 17.23 -8.38 3.72
C PRO A 172 16.37 -7.84 2.57
N ILE A 173 16.06 -6.55 2.60
CA ILE A 173 15.23 -5.87 1.59
C ILE A 173 15.95 -5.87 0.25
N ILE A 174 17.25 -5.59 0.23
CA ILE A 174 18.10 -5.64 -0.97
C ILE A 174 18.15 -7.07 -1.51
N ILE A 175 18.35 -8.07 -0.65
CA ILE A 175 18.37 -9.49 -1.05
C ILE A 175 17.03 -9.88 -1.68
N ILE A 176 15.90 -9.57 -1.02
CA ILE A 176 14.56 -9.84 -1.53
C ILE A 176 14.36 -9.10 -2.87
N SER A 177 14.74 -7.83 -2.96
CA SER A 177 14.60 -7.03 -4.18
C SER A 177 15.40 -7.64 -5.34
N ILE A 178 16.63 -8.10 -5.10
CA ILE A 178 17.45 -8.79 -6.13
C ILE A 178 16.78 -10.10 -6.56
N LEU A 179 16.26 -10.90 -5.63
CA LEU A 179 15.56 -12.14 -5.95
C LEU A 179 14.29 -11.88 -6.77
N LEU A 180 13.52 -10.86 -6.42
CA LEU A 180 12.34 -10.43 -7.17
C LEU A 180 12.72 -9.97 -8.58
N ILE A 181 13.80 -9.18 -8.71
CA ILE A 181 14.31 -8.72 -10.00
C ILE A 181 14.69 -9.90 -10.88
N ILE A 182 15.49 -10.84 -10.36
CA ILE A 182 15.91 -12.04 -11.10
C ILE A 182 14.70 -12.89 -11.49
N GLY A 183 13.75 -13.08 -10.56
CA GLY A 183 12.55 -13.88 -10.78
C GLY A 183 11.65 -13.29 -11.86
N LEU A 184 11.34 -11.98 -11.76
CA LEU A 184 10.49 -11.27 -12.72
C LEU A 184 11.17 -11.15 -14.09
N TYR A 185 12.50 -11.02 -14.14
CA TYR A 185 13.24 -10.96 -15.39
C TYR A 185 13.36 -12.32 -16.09
N LYS A 186 13.69 -13.40 -15.36
CA LYS A 186 13.96 -14.71 -15.97
C LYS A 186 12.73 -15.59 -16.15
N ILE A 187 11.78 -15.54 -15.22
CA ILE A 187 10.63 -16.46 -15.16
C ILE A 187 9.33 -15.73 -14.77
N PRO A 188 8.94 -14.64 -15.47
CA PRO A 188 7.79 -13.81 -15.11
C PRO A 188 6.51 -14.65 -14.92
N SER A 189 6.20 -15.55 -15.85
CA SER A 189 5.01 -16.42 -15.79
C SER A 189 4.95 -17.31 -14.54
N LYS A 190 6.08 -17.81 -14.04
CA LYS A 190 6.11 -18.58 -12.78
C LYS A 190 5.96 -17.68 -11.56
N MET A 191 6.60 -16.51 -11.58
CA MET A 191 6.44 -15.51 -10.52
C MET A 191 4.97 -15.10 -10.35
N VAL A 192 4.25 -14.93 -11.47
CA VAL A 192 2.81 -14.68 -11.46
C VAL A 192 2.06 -15.72 -10.63
N ILE A 193 2.34 -17.00 -10.85
CA ILE A 193 1.70 -18.11 -10.13
C ILE A 193 2.05 -18.06 -8.64
N TYR A 194 3.31 -17.79 -8.29
CA TYR A 194 3.74 -17.71 -6.90
C TYR A 194 3.07 -16.56 -6.15
N PHE A 195 3.03 -15.36 -6.73
CA PHE A 195 2.36 -14.21 -6.13
C PHE A 195 0.85 -14.41 -6.00
N LYS A 196 0.18 -14.96 -7.02
CA LYS A 196 -1.25 -15.30 -6.94
C LYS A 196 -1.54 -16.30 -5.81
N ARG A 197 -0.69 -17.32 -5.64
CA ARG A 197 -0.84 -18.29 -4.54
C ARG A 197 -0.62 -17.64 -3.17
N LEU A 198 0.38 -16.77 -3.04
CA LEU A 198 0.65 -16.03 -1.82
C LEU A 198 -0.53 -15.14 -1.43
N ALA A 199 -1.02 -14.31 -2.34
CA ALA A 199 -2.18 -13.44 -2.09
C ALA A 199 -3.44 -14.25 -1.77
N LYS A 200 -3.70 -15.34 -2.50
CA LYS A 200 -4.82 -16.24 -2.19
C LYS A 200 -4.67 -16.87 -0.79
N GLY A 201 -3.45 -17.22 -0.38
CA GLY A 201 -3.16 -17.71 0.96
C GLY A 201 -3.50 -16.69 2.04
N ILE A 202 -3.00 -15.46 1.92
CA ILE A 202 -3.30 -14.35 2.84
C ILE A 202 -4.81 -14.09 2.90
N PHE A 203 -5.48 -14.08 1.74
CA PHE A 203 -6.92 -13.87 1.66
C PHE A 203 -7.72 -15.00 2.35
N ILE A 204 -7.34 -16.26 2.15
CA ILE A 204 -7.97 -17.40 2.83
C ILE A 204 -7.76 -17.31 4.35
N ILE A 205 -6.55 -16.96 4.80
CA ILE A 205 -6.26 -16.74 6.22
C ILE A 205 -7.17 -15.64 6.79
N GLY A 206 -7.31 -14.52 6.07
CA GLY A 206 -8.25 -13.45 6.43
C GLY A 206 -9.69 -13.94 6.52
N LEU A 207 -10.19 -14.71 5.54
CA LEU A 207 -11.55 -15.25 5.57
C LEU A 207 -11.79 -16.23 6.73
N ILE A 208 -10.80 -17.07 7.06
CA ILE A 208 -10.87 -17.94 8.23
C ILE A 208 -11.00 -17.09 9.50
N GLY A 209 -10.17 -16.04 9.63
CA GLY A 209 -10.27 -15.10 10.74
C GLY A 209 -11.62 -14.40 10.83
N LEU A 210 -12.20 -14.03 9.69
CA LEU A 210 -13.54 -13.43 9.63
C LEU A 210 -14.62 -14.43 10.07
N GLY A 211 -14.50 -15.70 9.68
CA GLY A 211 -15.39 -16.76 10.12
C GLY A 211 -15.31 -17.01 11.63
N LEU A 212 -14.10 -17.06 12.19
CA LEU A 212 -13.87 -17.18 13.63
C LEU A 212 -14.48 -15.99 14.39
N GLN A 213 -14.24 -14.77 13.90
CA GLN A 213 -14.78 -13.56 14.50
C GLN A 213 -16.31 -13.52 14.41
N GLY A 214 -16.87 -13.92 13.27
CA GLY A 214 -18.31 -14.02 13.06
C GLY A 214 -18.96 -15.03 14.00
N LEU A 215 -18.38 -16.21 14.19
CA LEU A 215 -18.88 -17.20 15.15
C LEU A 215 -18.84 -16.67 16.59
N ASN A 216 -17.73 -16.04 16.98
CA ASN A 216 -17.61 -15.44 18.31
C ASN A 216 -18.66 -14.33 18.51
N SER A 217 -18.86 -13.45 17.53
CA SER A 217 -19.71 -12.27 17.67
C SER A 217 -21.21 -12.57 17.50
N ILE A 218 -21.58 -13.54 16.66
CA ILE A 218 -22.98 -13.90 16.39
C ILE A 218 -23.49 -14.92 17.41
N VAL A 219 -22.67 -15.93 17.74
CA VAL A 219 -23.10 -17.08 18.54
C VAL A 219 -22.55 -17.02 19.97
N GLY A 220 -21.51 -16.23 20.23
CA GLY A 220 -20.81 -16.20 21.52
C GLY A 220 -19.85 -17.37 21.74
N ILE A 221 -19.53 -18.14 20.68
CA ILE A 221 -18.64 -19.29 20.76
C ILE A 221 -17.22 -18.86 20.38
N SER A 222 -16.32 -18.85 21.36
CA SER A 222 -14.89 -18.58 21.14
C SER A 222 -14.14 -19.89 20.85
N LEU A 223 -13.92 -20.19 19.57
CA LEU A 223 -13.16 -21.38 19.13
C LEU A 223 -11.64 -21.24 19.32
N VAL A 224 -11.14 -20.01 19.35
CA VAL A 224 -9.71 -19.70 19.47
C VAL A 224 -9.54 -18.58 20.49
N ASN A 225 -8.50 -18.69 21.31
CA ASN A 225 -8.15 -17.66 22.28
C ASN A 225 -7.39 -16.53 21.57
N ASN A 226 -7.42 -15.32 22.15
CA ASN A 226 -6.63 -14.18 21.68
C ASN A 226 -7.06 -13.63 20.30
N LEU A 227 -8.36 -13.61 19.99
CA LEU A 227 -8.88 -12.82 18.87
C LEU A 227 -8.92 -11.33 19.25
N LEU A 228 -8.52 -10.45 18.34
CA LEU A 228 -8.75 -9.01 18.49
C LEU A 228 -10.27 -8.76 18.58
N PRO A 229 -10.75 -7.91 19.49
CA PRO A 229 -12.17 -7.59 19.58
C PRO A 229 -12.76 -7.09 18.26
N LEU A 230 -14.02 -7.46 17.98
CA LEU A 230 -14.68 -7.07 16.72
C LEU A 230 -14.77 -5.55 16.63
N GLU A 231 -15.06 -4.91 17.76
CA GLU A 231 -15.22 -3.46 17.89
C GLU A 231 -13.95 -2.72 17.46
N GLU A 232 -12.78 -3.24 17.81
CA GLU A 232 -11.49 -2.69 17.40
C GLU A 232 -11.29 -2.83 15.89
N ALA A 233 -11.49 -4.04 15.35
CA ALA A 233 -11.35 -4.30 13.92
C ALA A 233 -12.31 -3.45 13.06
N ILE A 234 -13.58 -3.34 13.47
CA ILE A 234 -14.58 -2.49 12.81
C ILE A 234 -14.23 -1.01 12.96
N THR A 235 -13.72 -0.57 14.11
CA THR A 235 -13.31 0.82 14.33
C THR A 235 -12.20 1.23 13.37
N ILE A 236 -11.20 0.36 13.16
CA ILE A 236 -10.13 0.59 12.18
C ILE A 236 -10.73 0.75 10.78
N VAL A 237 -11.57 -0.20 10.35
CA VAL A 237 -12.20 -0.18 9.03
C VAL A 237 -13.11 1.05 8.84
N GLY A 238 -13.87 1.43 9.86
CA GLY A 238 -14.74 2.60 9.85
C GLY A 238 -13.97 3.91 9.74
N LYS A 239 -12.89 4.07 10.51
CA LYS A 239 -11.98 5.22 10.40
C LYS A 239 -11.40 5.34 8.99
N ILE A 240 -11.01 4.20 8.38
CA ILE A 240 -10.50 4.16 7.02
C ILE A 240 -11.56 4.64 6.01
N ALA A 241 -12.79 4.12 6.10
CA ALA A 241 -13.87 4.49 5.19
C ALA A 241 -14.21 6.00 5.26
N ILE A 242 -14.25 6.57 6.46
CA ILE A 242 -14.48 8.02 6.66
C ILE A 242 -13.32 8.84 6.08
N PHE A 243 -12.08 8.42 6.31
CA PHE A 243 -10.92 9.10 5.73
C PHE A 243 -10.94 9.04 4.21
N LEU A 244 -11.24 7.87 3.63
CA LEU A 244 -11.36 7.67 2.18
C LEU A 244 -12.46 8.53 1.57
N ALA A 245 -13.58 8.73 2.26
CA ALA A 245 -14.62 9.65 1.82
C ALA A 245 -14.05 11.08 1.62
N GLY A 246 -13.25 11.57 2.55
CA GLY A 246 -12.57 12.87 2.42
C GLY A 246 -11.49 12.88 1.35
N SER A 247 -10.65 11.84 1.30
CA SER A 247 -9.53 11.77 0.36
C SER A 247 -9.98 11.60 -1.10
N ASN A 248 -11.09 10.90 -1.34
CA ASN A 248 -11.70 10.78 -2.67
C ASN A 248 -12.19 12.14 -3.18
N VAL A 249 -12.84 12.94 -2.33
CA VAL A 249 -13.27 14.30 -2.67
C VAL A 249 -12.06 15.18 -2.98
N MET A 250 -11.03 15.11 -2.13
CA MET A 250 -9.78 15.85 -2.33
C MET A 250 -9.13 15.50 -3.68
N LEU A 251 -9.03 14.21 -4.02
CA LEU A 251 -8.46 13.76 -5.29
C LEU A 251 -9.27 14.23 -6.49
N GLU A 252 -10.59 14.23 -6.41
CA GLU A 252 -11.46 14.73 -7.47
C GLU A 252 -11.25 16.24 -7.69
N VAL A 253 -11.14 17.02 -6.60
CA VAL A 253 -10.84 18.45 -6.70
C VAL A 253 -9.43 18.69 -7.27
N ILE A 254 -8.43 17.92 -6.83
CA ILE A 254 -7.07 18.00 -7.37
C ILE A 254 -7.09 17.74 -8.89
N LYS A 255 -7.77 16.68 -9.36
CA LYS A 255 -7.87 16.38 -10.79
C LYS A 255 -8.47 17.53 -11.59
N ARG A 256 -9.52 18.18 -11.08
CA ARG A 256 -10.20 19.30 -11.76
C ARG A 256 -9.36 20.57 -11.77
N PHE A 257 -8.81 20.94 -10.61
CA PHE A 257 -8.07 22.18 -10.43
C PHE A 257 -6.72 22.13 -11.17
N PHE A 258 -6.06 20.97 -11.17
CA PHE A 258 -4.74 20.78 -11.79
C PHE A 258 -4.80 20.29 -13.25
N SER A 259 -5.93 20.45 -13.95
CA SER A 259 -6.10 20.01 -15.34
C SER A 259 -5.09 20.61 -16.32
N LYS A 260 -4.65 21.85 -16.12
CA LYS A 260 -3.58 22.47 -16.93
C LYS A 260 -2.19 21.85 -16.66
N GLN A 261 -1.93 21.47 -15.42
CA GLN A 261 -0.70 20.81 -15.01
C GLN A 261 -0.65 19.37 -15.51
N ILE A 262 -1.80 18.69 -15.62
CA ILE A 262 -1.94 17.38 -16.29
C ILE A 262 -1.40 17.46 -17.72
N ILE A 263 -1.84 18.44 -18.52
CA ILE A 263 -1.34 18.66 -19.90
C ILE A 263 0.19 18.91 -19.91
N THR A 264 0.70 19.60 -18.89
CA THR A 264 2.14 19.83 -18.76
C THR A 264 2.90 18.54 -18.45
N LEU A 265 2.33 17.65 -17.63
CA LEU A 265 2.89 16.33 -17.33
C LEU A 265 2.86 15.41 -18.54
N GLU A 266 1.78 15.40 -19.33
CA GLU A 266 1.68 14.67 -20.61
C GLU A 266 2.87 15.03 -21.51
N ARG A 267 3.12 16.33 -21.70
CA ARG A 267 4.23 16.83 -22.52
C ARG A 267 5.60 16.50 -21.95
N LYS A 268 5.80 16.60 -20.63
CA LYS A 268 7.11 16.34 -19.99
C LYS A 268 7.45 14.86 -19.96
N LEU A 269 6.46 14.00 -19.71
CA LEU A 269 6.64 12.56 -19.62
C LEU A 269 6.49 11.85 -20.97
N HIS A 270 5.93 12.53 -21.97
CA HIS A 270 5.59 12.00 -23.30
C HIS A 270 4.62 10.82 -23.21
N ILE A 271 3.56 10.97 -22.41
CA ILE A 271 2.50 9.96 -22.20
C ILE A 271 1.12 10.57 -22.48
N ASN A 272 0.12 9.73 -22.73
CA ASN A 272 -1.25 10.17 -23.01
C ASN A 272 -1.99 10.62 -21.73
N SER A 273 -3.17 11.23 -21.92
CA SER A 273 -4.00 11.73 -20.82
C SER A 273 -4.47 10.64 -19.87
N ASP A 274 -4.81 9.46 -20.39
CA ASP A 274 -5.23 8.31 -19.58
C ASP A 274 -4.11 7.85 -18.64
N SER A 275 -2.86 7.83 -19.11
CA SER A 275 -1.68 7.53 -18.30
C SER A 275 -1.43 8.55 -17.20
N VAL A 276 -1.57 9.86 -17.48
CA VAL A 276 -1.45 10.88 -16.42
C VAL A 276 -2.59 10.75 -15.41
N ALA A 277 -3.82 10.53 -15.88
CA ALA A 277 -4.98 10.35 -15.01
C ALA A 277 -4.85 9.11 -14.12
N ALA A 278 -4.36 7.99 -14.66
CA ALA A 278 -4.07 6.77 -13.93
C ALA A 278 -2.93 6.96 -12.92
N LEU A 279 -1.87 7.68 -13.29
CA LEU A 279 -0.77 8.01 -12.39
C LEU A 279 -1.25 8.84 -11.18
N ILE A 280 -2.02 9.90 -11.41
CA ILE A 280 -2.60 10.72 -10.33
C ILE A 280 -3.62 9.90 -9.53
N GLY A 281 -4.46 9.12 -10.21
CA GLY A 281 -5.42 8.22 -9.58
C GLY A 281 -4.76 7.20 -8.67
N SER A 282 -3.56 6.72 -9.03
CA SER A 282 -2.83 5.73 -8.24
C SER A 282 -2.41 6.20 -6.85
N LEU A 283 -2.34 7.51 -6.62
CA LEU A 283 -2.19 8.08 -5.28
C LEU A 283 -3.32 7.62 -4.35
N ALA A 284 -4.53 7.42 -4.87
CA ALA A 284 -5.62 6.76 -4.15
C ALA A 284 -5.46 5.23 -4.16
N SER A 285 -5.28 4.64 -5.34
CA SER A 285 -5.24 3.19 -5.49
C SER A 285 -4.57 2.75 -6.78
N ALA A 286 -3.60 1.83 -6.68
CA ALA A 286 -3.00 1.22 -7.88
C ALA A 286 -4.01 0.44 -8.73
N VAL A 287 -5.16 0.04 -8.16
CA VAL A 287 -6.27 -0.59 -8.90
C VAL A 287 -6.63 0.24 -10.14
N ILE A 288 -6.62 1.57 -10.05
CA ILE A 288 -6.97 2.47 -11.16
C ILE A 288 -6.03 2.26 -12.35
N ILE A 289 -4.73 2.11 -12.10
CA ILE A 289 -3.76 1.81 -13.16
C ILE A 289 -4.11 0.48 -13.84
N PHE A 290 -4.43 -0.54 -13.05
CA PHE A 290 -4.62 -1.90 -13.55
C PHE A 290 -5.94 -2.06 -14.29
N THR A 291 -7.02 -1.40 -13.84
CA THR A 291 -8.32 -1.43 -14.52
C THR A 291 -8.32 -0.63 -15.81
N ASP A 292 -7.56 0.46 -15.88
CA ASP A 292 -7.45 1.28 -17.09
C ASP A 292 -6.26 0.87 -17.97
N PHE A 293 -5.55 -0.23 -17.64
CA PHE A 293 -4.23 -0.54 -18.21
C PHE A 293 -4.22 -0.55 -19.74
N ASP A 294 -5.26 -1.07 -20.41
CA ASP A 294 -5.36 -1.08 -21.87
C ASP A 294 -5.38 0.31 -22.52
N LYS A 295 -5.90 1.32 -21.81
CA LYS A 295 -6.00 2.72 -22.28
C LYS A 295 -4.66 3.46 -22.21
N LEU A 296 -3.73 2.98 -21.38
CA LEU A 296 -2.42 3.60 -21.24
C LEU A 296 -1.57 3.33 -22.48
N ASP A 297 -0.85 4.36 -22.93
CA ASP A 297 0.22 4.18 -23.91
C ASP A 297 1.38 3.37 -23.30
N ASN A 298 2.22 2.73 -24.14
CA ASN A 298 3.27 1.83 -23.66
C ASN A 298 4.24 2.50 -22.68
N ARG A 299 4.59 3.77 -22.90
CA ARG A 299 5.46 4.52 -22.00
C ARG A 299 4.74 4.77 -20.68
N GLY A 300 3.49 5.20 -20.74
CA GLY A 300 2.60 5.35 -19.58
C GLY A 300 2.43 4.07 -18.76
N LYS A 301 2.28 2.91 -19.41
CA LYS A 301 2.20 1.59 -18.75
C LYS A 301 3.43 1.32 -17.88
N VAL A 302 4.64 1.56 -18.40
CA VAL A 302 5.88 1.35 -17.64
C VAL A 302 5.97 2.35 -16.48
N LEU A 303 5.71 3.64 -16.72
CA LEU A 303 5.82 4.68 -15.69
C LEU A 303 4.80 4.46 -14.55
N CYS A 304 3.55 4.16 -14.89
CA CYS A 304 2.50 3.89 -13.92
C CYS A 304 2.80 2.61 -13.12
N SER A 305 3.27 1.55 -13.79
CA SER A 305 3.66 0.30 -13.12
C SER A 305 4.83 0.54 -12.15
N ALA A 306 5.85 1.30 -12.55
CA ALA A 306 6.97 1.67 -11.68
C ALA A 306 6.53 2.48 -10.47
N PHE A 307 5.68 3.49 -10.68
CA PHE A 307 5.12 4.29 -9.60
C PHE A 307 4.24 3.46 -8.65
N SER A 308 3.54 2.44 -9.16
CA SER A 308 2.63 1.62 -8.35
C SER A 308 3.29 0.82 -7.22
N VAL A 309 4.60 0.59 -7.31
CA VAL A 309 5.37 -0.14 -6.28
C VAL A 309 5.46 0.66 -4.98
N SER A 310 5.87 1.93 -5.08
CA SER A 310 6.16 2.74 -3.89
C SER A 310 5.30 3.99 -3.76
N GLY A 311 4.80 4.54 -4.88
CA GLY A 311 4.04 5.80 -4.93
C GLY A 311 2.51 5.63 -4.89
N ALA A 312 1.99 4.42 -5.09
CA ALA A 312 0.55 4.17 -4.97
C ALA A 312 0.08 4.22 -3.51
N TYR A 313 -1.22 4.49 -3.32
CA TYR A 313 -1.91 4.53 -2.03
C TYR A 313 -1.45 5.63 -1.06
N VAL A 314 -0.60 6.57 -1.50
CA VAL A 314 -0.10 7.71 -0.70
C VAL A 314 -1.24 8.52 -0.09
N LEU A 315 -2.37 8.66 -0.78
CA LEU A 315 -3.57 9.36 -0.33
C LEU A 315 -4.78 8.40 -0.21
N GLY A 316 -4.51 7.10 -0.20
CA GLY A 316 -5.50 6.03 -0.27
C GLY A 316 -5.77 5.34 1.07
N GLY A 317 -6.23 4.09 0.97
CA GLY A 317 -6.62 3.28 2.13
C GLY A 317 -5.45 3.00 3.08
N GLN A 318 -4.22 2.90 2.56
CA GLN A 318 -3.04 2.73 3.39
C GLN A 318 -2.72 3.98 4.22
N LEU A 319 -2.80 5.19 3.64
CA LEU A 319 -2.66 6.41 4.45
C LEU A 319 -3.76 6.49 5.51
N ALA A 320 -5.00 6.13 5.15
CA ALA A 320 -6.11 6.10 6.08
C ALA A 320 -5.83 5.15 7.27
N TYR A 321 -5.27 3.98 6.99
CA TYR A 321 -4.82 3.03 8.01
C TYR A 321 -3.69 3.60 8.87
N VAL A 322 -2.66 4.20 8.26
CA VAL A 322 -1.55 4.84 8.97
C VAL A 322 -2.06 5.97 9.86
N VAL A 323 -3.04 6.75 9.41
CA VAL A 323 -3.67 7.80 10.22
C VAL A 323 -4.49 7.23 11.38
N ALA A 324 -5.13 6.08 11.19
CA ALA A 324 -5.91 5.43 12.22
C ALA A 324 -5.03 4.87 13.35
N GLU A 325 -3.87 4.30 13.00
CA GLU A 325 -3.02 3.51 13.91
C GLU A 325 -1.71 4.19 14.33
N ALA A 326 -1.12 5.04 13.48
CA ALA A 326 0.20 5.63 13.66
C ALA A 326 0.28 7.06 13.09
N LYS A 327 -0.64 7.92 13.52
CA LYS A 327 -0.82 9.28 12.96
C LYS A 327 0.45 10.13 12.99
N GLU A 328 1.31 9.93 13.99
CA GLU A 328 2.58 10.64 14.20
C GLU A 328 3.62 10.47 13.08
N ILE A 329 3.46 9.47 12.22
CA ILE A 329 4.39 9.24 11.10
C ILE A 329 3.73 9.39 9.73
N ALA A 330 2.46 9.82 9.68
CA ALA A 330 1.69 9.93 8.43
C ALA A 330 2.40 10.82 7.38
N LEU A 331 3.04 11.91 7.82
CA LEU A 331 3.81 12.76 6.92
C LEU A 331 5.07 12.07 6.37
N ILE A 332 5.79 11.34 7.23
CA ILE A 332 6.99 10.59 6.83
C ILE A 332 6.59 9.53 5.80
N TYR A 333 5.51 8.79 6.06
CA TYR A 333 4.92 7.83 5.11
C TYR A 333 4.69 8.46 3.73
N ILE A 334 4.03 9.61 3.67
CA ILE A 334 3.74 10.32 2.41
C ILE A 334 5.04 10.70 1.70
N LEU A 335 5.97 11.34 2.40
CA LEU A 335 7.22 11.81 1.83
C LEU A 335 8.04 10.65 1.26
N VAL A 336 8.20 9.58 2.04
CA VAL A 336 8.96 8.40 1.65
C VAL A 336 8.35 7.76 0.41
N LYS A 337 7.04 7.51 0.41
CA LYS A 337 6.35 6.89 -0.74
C LYS A 337 6.41 7.76 -2.00
N LEU A 338 6.21 9.08 -1.88
CA LEU A 338 6.33 10.00 -3.02
C LEU A 338 7.76 10.08 -3.56
N ILE A 339 8.77 10.19 -2.70
CA ILE A 339 10.18 10.21 -3.12
C ILE A 339 10.52 8.90 -3.84
N SER A 340 10.15 7.77 -3.24
CA SER A 340 10.37 6.44 -3.82
C SER A 340 9.67 6.27 -5.17
N GLY A 341 8.40 6.66 -5.26
CA GLY A 341 7.64 6.60 -6.51
C GLY A 341 8.21 7.52 -7.58
N PHE A 342 8.68 8.71 -7.21
CA PHE A 342 9.33 9.62 -8.15
C PHE A 342 10.67 9.07 -8.65
N LEU A 343 11.49 8.48 -7.77
CA LEU A 343 12.72 7.79 -8.16
C LEU A 343 12.42 6.64 -9.13
N ALA A 344 11.36 5.87 -8.89
CA ALA A 344 10.92 4.79 -9.78
C ALA A 344 10.57 5.31 -11.18
N ILE A 345 9.84 6.43 -11.28
CA ILE A 345 9.54 7.10 -12.55
C ILE A 345 10.83 7.55 -13.25
N LEU A 346 11.76 8.19 -12.53
CA LEU A 346 13.03 8.65 -13.11
C LEU A 346 13.86 7.48 -13.67
N LEU A 347 13.93 6.37 -12.93
CA LEU A 347 14.61 5.17 -13.38
C LEU A 347 13.92 4.59 -14.62
N ALA A 348 12.59 4.47 -14.59
CA ALA A 348 11.81 3.98 -15.73
C ALA A 348 12.00 4.85 -16.99
N LEU A 349 12.01 6.18 -16.86
CA LEU A 349 12.30 7.10 -17.96
C LEU A 349 13.68 6.87 -18.57
N LYS A 350 14.68 6.55 -17.74
CA LYS A 350 16.04 6.26 -18.17
C LYS A 350 16.14 4.91 -18.88
N VAL A 351 15.46 3.89 -18.38
CA VAL A 351 15.43 2.55 -18.99
C VAL A 351 14.75 2.59 -20.36
N ILE A 352 13.54 3.17 -20.44
CA ILE A 352 12.79 3.25 -21.71
C ILE A 352 13.54 4.03 -22.79
N LYS A 353 14.33 5.05 -22.42
CA LYS A 353 15.14 5.83 -23.37
C LYS A 353 16.22 4.99 -24.07
N ASN A 354 16.64 3.88 -23.46
CA ASN A 354 17.66 3.01 -24.05
C ASN A 354 17.04 1.92 -24.96
N ASP A 355 15.71 1.79 -24.99
CA ASP A 355 14.98 0.76 -25.75
C ASP A 355 14.21 1.33 -26.97
N ILE A 356 14.35 2.64 -27.28
CA ILE A 356 13.72 3.35 -28.41
C ILE A 356 14.79 4.14 -29.17
#